data_AF-A0A2T4IDX3-F1
#
_entry.id   AF-A0A2T4IDX3-F1
#
_cell.length_a   1.000
_cell.length_b   1.000
_cell.length_c   1.000
_cell.angle_alpha   90.00
_cell.angle_beta   90.00
_cell.angle_gamma   90.00
#
_symmetry.space_group_name_H-M   'P 1'
#
loop_
_entity.id
_entity.type
_entity.pdbx_description
1 polymer ?
#
loop_
_entity_poly.entity_id
_entity_poly.type
_entity_poly.pdbx_seq_one_letter_code
_entity_poly.pdbx_strand_id
1 'polypeptide(L)'
;MSSRVLGQLAIVGIPGVALCGGLYALCLHYSPAAVVAVLGLIFCSVFTGVVCWLTVWRGHVRSPRFAFWAGLALAAFGLWVHWCVFAYLEFQHGKALALHLVRSGPHGWWVFFDALAEVAVQASPQRFMAGWLPAVWAVEAFLLLSIPASLSRLAATEPYSETAHRWAEKTCTGELWWAGGLSAMLGTRLAEEGVGFLLSHPRAVEHGAPAASCWWTILLECSAVEEDPDARWVSVFVLTHQRRDNGRIATERTAVLADWCVSAEDYARLSAHLGAPAPSADAEPSAGGEEEGEFATALADFENDAFESALLRVEGLLASDNAAMQADAWRLSALCLSRTGQWSRAYDAYRVLFERHPDAHTALQLATTAVMCGEVARGEQWFVTAEALNRAENAVPWADMLISILSAFASTAQWRAGLPYLVKLRQLYECSQSTDDTFLFMQRLPFLQSFFDKSLPFVRAAMGEDEVVAWYAAMRGHLDDGGRQQLDAWLNGLRAGCRPQ
;
A
#
# COMPACT_ATOMS: atom_id res chain seq x y z
N MET A 1 -2.89 -33.69 -22.25
CA MET A 1 -3.64 -32.55 -22.80
C MET A 1 -5.11 -32.97 -22.89
N SER A 2 -6.02 -32.31 -22.16
CA SER A 2 -7.43 -32.72 -22.12
C SER A 2 -8.09 -32.54 -23.50
N SER A 3 -9.02 -33.42 -23.86
CA SER A 3 -9.79 -33.33 -25.11
C SER A 3 -10.50 -31.99 -25.27
N ARG A 4 -10.84 -31.32 -24.16
CA ARG A 4 -11.43 -29.97 -24.13
C ARG A 4 -10.47 -28.89 -24.63
N VAL A 5 -9.19 -28.96 -24.26
CA VAL A 5 -8.17 -27.99 -24.72
C VAL A 5 -8.03 -28.06 -26.23
N LEU A 6 -7.96 -29.27 -26.79
CA LEU A 6 -7.91 -29.47 -28.24
C LEU A 6 -9.16 -28.94 -28.93
N GLY A 7 -10.34 -29.17 -28.35
CA GLY A 7 -11.60 -28.62 -28.86
C GLY A 7 -11.62 -27.08 -28.87
N GLN A 8 -11.21 -26.42 -27.78
CA GLN A 8 -11.19 -24.95 -27.71
C GLN A 8 -10.13 -24.35 -28.62
N LEU A 9 -8.97 -24.99 -28.77
CA LEU A 9 -7.95 -24.60 -29.75
C LEU A 9 -8.51 -24.62 -31.17
N ALA A 10 -9.27 -25.66 -31.54
CA ALA A 10 -9.85 -25.79 -32.88
C ALA A 10 -11.01 -24.82 -33.14
N ILE A 11 -11.88 -24.59 -32.14
CA ILE A 11 -13.11 -23.81 -32.32
C ILE A 11 -12.87 -22.30 -32.14
N VAL A 12 -12.08 -21.91 -31.15
CA VAL A 12 -11.91 -20.49 -30.76
C VAL A 12 -10.51 -20.01 -31.11
N GLY A 13 -9.48 -20.75 -30.69
CA GLY A 13 -8.09 -20.31 -30.80
C GLY A 13 -7.65 -20.07 -32.24
N ILE A 14 -7.57 -21.14 -33.04
CA ILE A 14 -7.06 -21.11 -34.42
C ILE A 14 -7.87 -20.16 -35.32
N PRO A 15 -9.21 -20.21 -35.37
CA PRO A 15 -9.99 -19.30 -36.21
C PRO A 15 -9.89 -17.84 -35.74
N GLY A 16 -9.89 -17.62 -34.42
CA GLY A 16 -9.81 -16.29 -33.84
C GLY A 16 -8.48 -15.62 -34.16
N VAL A 17 -7.34 -16.27 -33.91
CA VAL A 17 -6.02 -15.67 -34.19
C VAL A 17 -5.76 -15.54 -35.69
N ALA A 18 -6.29 -16.44 -36.53
CA ALA A 18 -6.23 -16.31 -37.99
C ALA A 18 -7.00 -15.08 -38.48
N LEU A 19 -8.21 -14.84 -37.95
CA LEU A 19 -8.99 -13.65 -38.24
C LEU A 19 -8.24 -12.37 -37.82
N CYS A 20 -7.62 -12.37 -36.63
CA CYS A 20 -6.80 -11.24 -36.16
C CYS A 20 -5.66 -10.94 -37.13
N GLY A 21 -4.90 -11.97 -37.53
CA GLY A 21 -3.78 -11.82 -38.46
C GLY A 21 -4.23 -11.29 -39.83
N GLY A 22 -5.35 -11.79 -40.34
CA GLY A 22 -5.95 -11.32 -41.60
C GLY A 22 -6.43 -9.87 -41.53
N LEU A 23 -7.12 -9.48 -40.45
CA LEU A 23 -7.55 -8.09 -40.23
C LEU A 23 -6.36 -7.14 -40.11
N TYR A 24 -5.29 -7.57 -39.44
CA TYR A 24 -4.08 -6.78 -39.34
C TYR A 24 -3.43 -6.56 -40.72
N ALA A 25 -3.35 -7.60 -41.56
CA ALA A 25 -2.85 -7.49 -42.92
C ALA A 25 -3.68 -6.53 -43.77
N LEU A 26 -5.01 -6.60 -43.67
CA LEU A 26 -5.93 -5.67 -44.34
C LEU A 26 -5.74 -4.23 -43.86
N CYS A 27 -5.53 -4.03 -42.56
CA CYS A 27 -5.27 -2.72 -41.98
C CYS A 27 -4.00 -2.08 -42.57
N LEU A 28 -2.91 -2.85 -42.68
CA LEU A 28 -1.66 -2.37 -43.29
C LEU A 28 -1.81 -2.07 -44.78
N HIS A 29 -2.58 -2.89 -45.50
CA HIS A 29 -2.80 -2.72 -46.93
C HIS A 29 -3.61 -1.45 -47.24
N TYR A 30 -4.70 -1.21 -46.51
CA TYR A 30 -5.59 -0.07 -46.76
C TYR A 30 -5.14 1.23 -46.09
N SER A 31 -4.26 1.17 -45.08
CA SER A 31 -3.77 2.36 -44.39
C SER A 31 -2.25 2.51 -44.46
N PRO A 32 -1.74 3.32 -45.40
CA PRO A 32 -0.30 3.56 -45.52
C PRO A 32 0.23 4.50 -44.42
N ALA A 33 -0.61 5.01 -43.52
CA ALA A 33 -0.18 5.88 -42.44
C ALA A 33 0.50 5.07 -41.33
N ALA A 34 1.74 5.43 -40.97
CA ALA A 34 2.52 4.75 -39.93
C ALA A 34 1.80 4.70 -38.58
N VAL A 35 1.06 5.76 -38.23
CA VAL A 35 0.27 5.81 -36.98
C VAL A 35 -0.82 4.74 -36.95
N VAL A 36 -1.53 4.54 -38.07
CA VAL A 36 -2.60 3.54 -38.16
C VAL A 36 -2.03 2.12 -38.08
N ALA A 37 -0.85 1.88 -38.67
CA ALA A 37 -0.15 0.61 -38.56
C ALA A 37 0.22 0.26 -37.09
N VAL A 38 0.70 1.24 -36.32
CA VAL A 38 1.04 1.06 -34.89
C VAL A 38 -0.22 0.80 -34.06
N LEU A 39 -1.29 1.57 -34.28
CA LEU A 39 -2.56 1.33 -33.57
C LEU A 39 -3.16 -0.03 -33.93
N GLY A 40 -3.09 -0.42 -35.21
CA GLY A 40 -3.50 -1.73 -35.69
C GLY A 40 -2.71 -2.86 -35.05
N LEU A 41 -1.38 -2.68 -34.89
CA LEU A 41 -0.49 -3.63 -34.22
C LEU A 41 -0.89 -3.84 -32.75
N ILE A 42 -1.05 -2.75 -32.01
CA ILE A 42 -1.42 -2.79 -30.59
C ILE A 42 -2.80 -3.47 -30.45
N PHE A 43 -3.78 -3.03 -31.24
CA PHE A 43 -5.13 -3.58 -31.22
C PHE A 43 -5.14 -5.08 -31.52
N CYS A 44 -4.48 -5.50 -32.61
CA CYS A 44 -4.45 -6.91 -33.01
C CYS A 44 -3.67 -7.77 -32.02
N SER A 45 -2.61 -7.24 -31.41
CA SER A 45 -1.87 -7.96 -30.37
C SER A 45 -2.72 -8.20 -29.12
N VAL A 46 -3.39 -7.16 -28.62
CA VAL A 46 -4.30 -7.27 -27.46
C VAL A 46 -5.44 -8.23 -27.77
N PHE A 47 -6.07 -8.10 -28.94
CA PHE A 47 -7.22 -8.94 -29.30
C PHE A 47 -6.83 -10.41 -29.52
N THR A 48 -5.69 -10.67 -30.17
CA THR A 48 -5.09 -12.02 -30.25
C THR A 48 -4.84 -12.57 -28.85
N GLY A 49 -4.36 -11.72 -27.93
CA GLY A 49 -4.13 -12.10 -26.56
C GLY A 49 -5.40 -12.45 -25.79
N VAL A 50 -6.52 -11.76 -26.03
CA VAL A 50 -7.84 -12.11 -25.49
C VAL A 50 -8.33 -13.45 -26.04
N VAL A 51 -8.14 -13.72 -27.33
CA VAL A 51 -8.49 -15.03 -27.94
C VAL A 51 -7.68 -16.17 -27.32
N CYS A 52 -6.37 -15.97 -27.14
CA CYS A 52 -5.51 -16.96 -26.49
C CYS A 52 -5.89 -17.15 -25.01
N TRP A 53 -6.14 -16.07 -24.27
CA TRP A 53 -6.64 -16.10 -22.90
C TRP A 53 -7.95 -16.90 -22.79
N LEU A 54 -8.95 -16.60 -23.64
CA LEU A 54 -10.23 -17.33 -23.69
C LEU A 54 -10.05 -18.81 -24.00
N THR A 55 -9.11 -19.15 -24.88
CA THR A 55 -8.83 -20.54 -25.28
C THR A 55 -8.24 -21.34 -24.12
N VAL A 56 -7.28 -20.74 -23.40
CA VAL A 56 -6.67 -21.32 -22.20
C VAL A 56 -7.69 -21.44 -21.06
N TRP A 57 -8.45 -20.37 -20.84
CA TRP A 57 -9.48 -20.28 -19.80
C TRP A 57 -10.60 -21.31 -20.01
N ARG A 58 -11.20 -21.39 -21.21
CA ARG A 58 -12.20 -22.43 -21.54
C ARG A 58 -11.61 -23.83 -21.63
N GLY A 59 -10.31 -23.94 -21.90
CA GLY A 59 -9.57 -25.19 -21.90
C GLY A 59 -9.27 -25.72 -20.49
N HIS A 60 -9.50 -24.92 -19.44
CA HIS A 60 -9.17 -25.23 -18.05
C HIS A 60 -7.67 -25.55 -17.86
N VAL A 61 -6.81 -24.83 -18.57
CA VAL A 61 -5.36 -25.04 -18.53
C VAL A 61 -4.79 -24.37 -17.28
N ARG A 62 -4.17 -25.16 -16.41
CA ARG A 62 -3.59 -24.70 -15.13
C ARG A 62 -2.08 -24.52 -15.12
N SER A 63 -1.37 -25.10 -16.07
CA SER A 63 0.09 -24.98 -16.11
C SER A 63 0.46 -23.65 -16.77
N PRO A 64 1.02 -22.67 -16.03
CA PRO A 64 1.32 -21.36 -16.62
C PRO A 64 2.39 -21.47 -17.71
N ARG A 65 3.30 -22.44 -17.57
CA ARG A 65 4.31 -22.75 -18.59
C ARG A 65 3.67 -23.28 -19.87
N PHE A 66 2.76 -24.25 -19.75
CA PHE A 66 2.06 -24.77 -20.94
C PHE A 66 1.19 -23.70 -21.59
N ALA A 67 0.45 -22.93 -20.80
CA ALA A 67 -0.39 -21.84 -21.30
C ALA A 67 0.41 -20.76 -22.03
N PHE A 68 1.58 -20.39 -21.49
CA PHE A 68 2.52 -19.48 -22.16
C PHE A 68 2.92 -20.01 -23.54
N TRP A 69 3.39 -21.26 -23.63
CA TRP A 69 3.81 -21.86 -24.89
C TRP A 69 2.66 -22.07 -25.88
N ALA A 70 1.47 -22.43 -25.39
CA ALA A 70 0.26 -22.56 -26.21
C ALA A 70 -0.18 -21.21 -26.78
N GLY A 71 -0.19 -20.15 -25.96
CA GLY A 71 -0.48 -18.79 -26.39
C GLY A 71 0.55 -18.28 -27.39
N LEU A 72 1.83 -18.58 -27.18
CA LEU A 72 2.91 -18.24 -28.11
C LEU A 72 2.74 -18.96 -29.47
N ALA A 73 2.42 -20.25 -29.45
CA ALA A 73 2.21 -21.04 -30.66
C ALA A 73 0.99 -20.54 -31.46
N LEU A 74 -0.13 -20.21 -30.77
CA LEU A 74 -1.30 -19.61 -31.40
C LEU A 74 -1.01 -18.24 -32.01
N ALA A 75 -0.29 -17.38 -31.28
CA ALA A 75 0.09 -16.06 -31.76
C ALA A 75 1.04 -16.15 -32.97
N ALA A 76 2.00 -17.09 -32.94
CA ALA A 76 2.88 -17.36 -34.08
C ALA A 76 2.10 -17.85 -35.30
N PHE A 77 1.07 -18.66 -35.09
CA PHE A 77 0.16 -19.05 -36.18
C PHE A 77 -0.62 -17.86 -36.73
N GLY A 78 -1.15 -16.97 -35.87
CA GLY A 78 -1.81 -15.73 -36.30
C GLY A 78 -0.89 -14.80 -37.09
N LEU A 79 0.36 -14.64 -36.64
CA LEU A 79 1.42 -13.89 -37.34
C LEU A 79 1.76 -14.51 -38.70
N TRP A 80 1.83 -15.85 -38.77
CA TRP A 80 2.03 -16.55 -40.04
C TRP A 80 0.86 -16.32 -41.02
N VAL A 81 -0.39 -16.38 -40.54
CA VAL A 81 -1.57 -16.05 -41.36
C VAL A 81 -1.50 -14.60 -41.85
N HIS A 82 -1.13 -13.67 -40.97
CA HIS A 82 -0.91 -12.27 -41.33
C HIS A 82 0.07 -12.14 -42.50
N TRP A 83 1.24 -12.78 -42.43
CA TRP A 83 2.22 -12.74 -43.51
C TRP A 83 1.71 -13.36 -44.81
N CYS A 84 0.97 -14.46 -44.74
CA CYS A 84 0.36 -15.07 -45.93
C CYS A 84 -0.65 -14.12 -46.60
N VAL A 85 -1.51 -13.46 -45.83
CA VAL A 85 -2.52 -12.52 -46.35
C VAL A 85 -1.85 -11.25 -46.87
N PHE A 86 -0.87 -10.71 -46.16
CA PHE A 86 -0.10 -9.55 -46.60
C PHE A 86 0.63 -9.84 -47.93
N ALA A 87 1.31 -10.98 -48.01
CA ALA A 87 1.95 -11.45 -49.24
C ALA A 87 0.97 -11.58 -50.41
N TYR A 88 -0.25 -12.06 -50.12
CA TYR A 88 -1.30 -12.20 -51.13
C TYR A 88 -1.78 -10.85 -51.67
N LEU A 89 -1.93 -9.85 -50.81
CA LEU A 89 -2.51 -8.54 -51.15
C LEU A 89 -1.50 -7.57 -51.78
N GLU A 90 -0.27 -7.55 -51.28
CA GLU A 90 0.68 -6.46 -51.59
C GLU A 90 1.50 -6.70 -52.87
N PHE A 91 1.71 -7.96 -53.28
CA PHE A 91 2.62 -8.30 -54.37
C PHE A 91 1.89 -8.70 -55.66
N GLN A 92 2.45 -8.33 -56.81
CA GLN A 92 1.91 -8.64 -58.14
C GLN A 92 1.72 -10.16 -58.38
N HIS A 93 2.57 -11.00 -57.79
CA HIS A 93 2.47 -12.46 -57.81
C HIS A 93 2.03 -13.04 -56.45
N GLY A 94 1.25 -12.27 -55.68
CA GLY A 94 0.96 -12.52 -54.28
C GLY A 94 0.37 -13.90 -53.99
N LYS A 95 -0.47 -14.44 -54.89
CA LYS A 95 -1.02 -15.80 -54.75
C LYS A 95 0.05 -16.89 -54.75
N ALA A 96 1.02 -16.81 -55.66
CA ALA A 96 2.11 -17.79 -55.74
C ALA A 96 3.03 -17.65 -54.52
N LEU A 97 3.29 -16.42 -54.11
CA LEU A 97 4.12 -16.07 -52.96
C LEU A 97 3.52 -16.58 -51.63
N ALA A 98 2.23 -16.33 -51.40
CA ALA A 98 1.50 -16.82 -50.23
C ALA A 98 1.46 -18.36 -50.22
N LEU A 99 1.20 -19.01 -51.37
CA LEU A 99 1.21 -20.48 -51.46
C LEU A 99 2.61 -21.05 -51.22
N HIS A 100 3.65 -20.37 -51.67
CA HIS A 100 5.03 -20.73 -51.37
C HIS A 100 5.29 -20.62 -49.87
N LEU A 101 4.94 -19.50 -49.23
CA LEU A 101 5.10 -19.30 -47.78
C LEU A 101 4.36 -20.37 -46.95
N VAL A 102 3.17 -20.79 -47.39
CA VAL A 102 2.41 -21.86 -46.74
C VAL A 102 3.09 -23.22 -46.81
N ARG A 103 3.78 -23.52 -47.91
CA ARG A 103 4.48 -24.80 -48.14
C ARG A 103 5.91 -24.78 -47.60
N SER A 104 6.47 -23.59 -47.41
CA SER A 104 7.82 -23.39 -46.92
C SER A 104 7.90 -23.63 -45.41
N GLY A 105 8.98 -24.27 -44.97
CA GLY A 105 9.34 -24.35 -43.56
C GLY A 105 10.03 -23.06 -43.06
N PRO A 106 10.47 -23.03 -41.79
CA PRO A 106 11.08 -21.84 -41.17
C PRO A 106 12.25 -21.25 -41.97
N HIS A 107 13.07 -22.09 -42.58
CA HIS A 107 14.17 -21.63 -43.45
C HIS A 107 13.66 -20.88 -44.69
N GLY A 108 12.58 -21.36 -45.31
CA GLY A 108 11.97 -20.67 -46.45
C GLY A 108 11.28 -19.36 -46.07
N TRP A 109 10.84 -19.21 -44.81
CA TRP A 109 10.33 -17.93 -44.31
C TRP A 109 11.45 -16.89 -44.20
N TRP A 110 12.64 -17.30 -43.74
CA TRP A 110 13.80 -16.41 -43.67
C TRP A 110 14.18 -15.86 -45.05
N VAL A 111 14.31 -16.74 -46.04
CA VAL A 111 14.58 -16.36 -47.43
C VAL A 111 13.50 -15.43 -47.98
N PHE A 112 12.24 -15.68 -47.61
CA PHE A 112 11.13 -14.80 -47.97
C PHE A 112 11.27 -13.40 -47.37
N PHE A 113 11.60 -13.25 -46.09
CA PHE A 113 11.77 -11.94 -45.46
C PHE A 113 12.95 -11.15 -46.02
N ASP A 114 14.06 -11.81 -46.33
CA ASP A 114 15.20 -11.17 -46.98
C ASP A 114 14.79 -10.60 -48.35
N ALA A 115 14.10 -11.39 -49.18
CA ALA A 115 13.58 -10.93 -50.46
C ALA A 115 12.51 -9.83 -50.32
N LEU A 116 11.66 -9.91 -49.30
CA LEU A 116 10.63 -8.92 -48.99
C LEU A 116 11.27 -7.57 -48.64
N ALA A 117 12.34 -7.60 -47.86
CA ALA A 117 13.04 -6.39 -47.43
C ALA A 117 13.67 -5.66 -48.62
N GLU A 118 14.27 -6.39 -49.56
CA GLU A 118 14.81 -5.82 -50.79
C GLU A 118 13.72 -5.15 -51.64
N VAL A 119 12.59 -5.83 -51.85
CA VAL A 119 11.47 -5.31 -52.65
C VAL A 119 10.81 -4.10 -51.98
N ALA A 120 10.64 -4.12 -50.66
CA ALA A 120 10.04 -3.02 -49.90
C ALA A 120 10.91 -1.75 -49.94
N VAL A 121 12.24 -1.90 -49.82
CA VAL A 121 13.20 -0.80 -49.95
C VAL A 121 13.16 -0.19 -51.35
N GLN A 122 13.05 -1.02 -52.39
CA GLN A 122 12.94 -0.54 -53.78
C GLN A 122 11.61 0.17 -54.06
N ALA A 123 10.50 -0.32 -53.51
CA ALA A 123 9.16 0.22 -53.75
C ALA A 123 8.90 1.54 -53.00
N SER A 124 9.50 1.75 -51.83
CA SER A 124 9.27 2.95 -51.01
C SER A 124 10.51 3.34 -50.19
N PRO A 125 11.59 3.82 -50.85
CA PRO A 125 12.86 4.13 -50.20
C PRO A 125 12.76 5.27 -49.17
N GLN A 126 11.74 6.13 -49.26
CA GLN A 126 11.49 7.19 -48.27
C GLN A 126 10.74 6.68 -47.02
N ARG A 127 10.08 5.53 -47.11
CA ARG A 127 9.27 4.94 -46.03
C ARG A 127 10.07 3.87 -45.25
N PHE A 128 11.02 3.22 -45.91
CA PHE A 128 11.83 2.16 -45.34
C PHE A 128 13.31 2.52 -45.47
N MET A 129 13.95 2.89 -44.35
CA MET A 129 15.40 3.00 -44.33
C MET A 129 16.00 1.60 -44.45
N ALA A 130 16.82 1.39 -45.49
CA ALA A 130 17.52 0.14 -45.71
C ALA A 130 18.28 -0.26 -44.43
N GLY A 131 17.97 -1.44 -43.89
CA GLY A 131 18.56 -1.98 -42.66
C GLY A 131 17.67 -1.92 -41.40
N TRP A 132 16.65 -1.07 -41.34
CA TRP A 132 15.76 -0.95 -40.16
C TRP A 132 14.52 -1.85 -40.23
N LEU A 133 14.14 -2.29 -41.42
CA LEU A 133 12.91 -3.08 -41.63
C LEU A 133 12.91 -4.42 -40.85
N PRO A 134 14.01 -5.20 -40.81
CA PRO A 134 14.08 -6.39 -39.96
C PRO A 134 13.91 -6.08 -38.48
N ALA A 135 14.42 -4.92 -38.01
CA ALA A 135 14.25 -4.49 -36.63
C ALA A 135 12.79 -4.11 -36.32
N VAL A 136 12.10 -3.44 -37.25
CA VAL A 136 10.67 -3.13 -37.11
C VAL A 136 9.84 -4.41 -37.04
N TRP A 137 10.08 -5.37 -37.94
CA TRP A 137 9.38 -6.66 -37.91
C TRP A 137 9.73 -7.49 -36.67
N ALA A 138 10.95 -7.40 -36.16
CA ALA A 138 11.31 -8.05 -34.90
C ALA A 138 10.54 -7.45 -33.71
N VAL A 139 10.39 -6.13 -33.66
CA VAL A 139 9.56 -5.45 -32.64
C VAL A 139 8.08 -5.81 -32.79
N GLU A 140 7.58 -5.84 -34.01
CA GLU A 140 6.20 -6.23 -34.34
C GLU A 140 5.91 -7.67 -33.90
N ALA A 141 6.77 -8.62 -34.28
CA ALA A 141 6.68 -10.00 -33.86
C ALA A 141 6.80 -10.12 -32.34
N PHE A 142 7.74 -9.39 -31.70
CA PHE A 142 7.85 -9.39 -30.25
C PHE A 142 6.55 -8.96 -29.58
N LEU A 143 5.90 -7.88 -30.04
CA LEU A 143 4.64 -7.40 -29.48
C LEU A 143 3.48 -8.37 -29.75
N LEU A 144 3.35 -8.88 -30.97
CA LEU A 144 2.30 -9.83 -31.35
C LEU A 144 2.43 -11.19 -30.65
N LEU A 145 3.63 -11.55 -30.19
CA LEU A 145 3.90 -12.82 -29.51
C LEU A 145 3.87 -12.68 -27.98
N SER A 146 4.49 -11.64 -27.43
CA SER A 146 4.68 -11.48 -25.99
C SER A 146 3.38 -11.19 -25.24
N ILE A 147 2.50 -10.35 -25.78
CA ILE A 147 1.21 -10.01 -25.14
C ILE A 147 0.31 -11.25 -25.07
N PRO A 148 0.04 -11.99 -26.16
CA PRO A 148 -0.78 -13.20 -26.08
C PRO A 148 -0.19 -14.29 -25.20
N ALA A 149 1.12 -14.51 -25.24
CA ALA A 149 1.79 -15.49 -24.39
C ALA A 149 1.67 -15.11 -22.90
N SER A 150 1.80 -13.83 -22.57
CA SER A 150 1.67 -13.31 -21.19
C SER A 150 0.23 -13.39 -20.69
N LEU A 151 -0.76 -12.96 -21.48
CA LEU A 151 -2.18 -13.07 -21.11
C LEU A 151 -2.60 -14.53 -20.95
N SER A 152 -2.13 -15.42 -21.81
CA SER A 152 -2.38 -16.87 -21.68
C SER A 152 -1.80 -17.42 -20.38
N ARG A 153 -0.58 -17.00 -20.01
CA ARG A 153 0.04 -17.39 -18.75
C ARG A 153 -0.77 -16.90 -17.55
N LEU A 154 -1.28 -15.68 -17.58
CA LEU A 154 -2.11 -15.10 -16.53
C LEU A 154 -3.47 -15.82 -16.40
N ALA A 155 -4.08 -16.25 -17.51
CA ALA A 155 -5.30 -17.04 -17.48
C ALA A 155 -5.14 -18.34 -16.69
N ALA A 156 -3.94 -18.93 -16.75
CA ALA A 156 -3.64 -20.21 -16.10
C ALA A 156 -3.21 -20.07 -14.63
N THR A 157 -3.05 -18.85 -14.11
CA THR A 157 -2.75 -18.63 -12.69
C THR A 157 -4.00 -18.50 -11.83
N GLU A 158 -5.18 -18.32 -12.42
CA GLU A 158 -6.42 -18.24 -11.66
C GLU A 158 -6.71 -19.58 -10.94
N PRO A 159 -7.24 -19.56 -9.70
CA PRO A 159 -7.65 -20.78 -9.04
C PRO A 159 -8.88 -21.40 -9.72
N TYR A 160 -8.93 -22.73 -9.74
CA TYR A 160 -9.99 -23.52 -10.39
C TYR A 160 -10.42 -24.64 -9.44
N SER A 161 -11.67 -25.10 -9.51
CA SER A 161 -12.12 -26.34 -8.86
C SER A 161 -12.25 -27.45 -9.89
N GLU A 162 -11.56 -28.58 -9.67
CA GLU A 162 -11.71 -29.76 -10.52
C GLU A 162 -13.04 -30.48 -10.29
N THR A 163 -13.59 -30.38 -9.08
CA THR A 163 -14.83 -31.04 -8.68
C THR A 163 -16.05 -30.36 -9.30
N ALA A 164 -16.11 -29.03 -9.20
CA ALA A 164 -17.20 -28.23 -9.77
C ALA A 164 -16.96 -27.85 -11.25
N HIS A 165 -15.76 -28.08 -11.76
CA HIS A 165 -15.32 -27.68 -13.08
C HIS A 165 -15.46 -26.17 -13.38
N ARG A 166 -15.27 -25.32 -12.38
CA ARG A 166 -15.38 -23.85 -12.50
C ARG A 166 -14.13 -23.14 -12.00
N TRP A 167 -13.86 -21.97 -12.58
CA TRP A 167 -12.88 -21.03 -12.04
C TRP A 167 -13.43 -20.39 -10.77
N ALA A 168 -12.54 -20.07 -9.83
CA ALA A 168 -12.92 -19.41 -8.60
C ALA A 168 -13.36 -17.98 -8.89
N GLU A 169 -14.40 -17.53 -8.19
CA GLU A 169 -14.88 -16.15 -8.26
C GLU A 169 -14.42 -15.40 -7.02
N LYS A 170 -14.12 -14.10 -7.18
CA LYS A 170 -13.81 -13.22 -6.05
C LYS A 170 -15.08 -12.98 -5.24
N THR A 171 -15.10 -13.41 -3.99
CA THR A 171 -16.28 -13.31 -3.12
C THR A 171 -16.17 -12.15 -2.14
N CYS A 172 -14.98 -11.89 -1.60
CA CYS A 172 -14.75 -10.77 -0.70
C CYS A 172 -13.33 -10.21 -0.82
N THR A 173 -13.20 -8.93 -0.51
CA THR A 173 -11.94 -8.19 -0.50
C THR A 173 -11.95 -7.28 0.71
N GLY A 174 -10.84 -7.16 1.41
CA GLY A 174 -10.73 -6.19 2.50
C GLY A 174 -9.30 -5.92 2.91
N GLU A 175 -9.12 -4.84 3.63
CA GLU A 175 -7.82 -4.35 4.07
C GLU A 175 -7.70 -4.44 5.60
N LEU A 176 -6.58 -4.96 6.06
CA LEU A 176 -6.20 -5.05 7.47
C LEU A 176 -5.08 -4.08 7.78
N TRP A 177 -5.07 -3.53 9.00
CA TRP A 177 -4.00 -2.65 9.44
C TRP A 177 -2.70 -3.42 9.64
N TRP A 178 -1.56 -2.87 9.18
CA TRP A 178 -0.27 -3.51 9.30
C TRP A 178 0.82 -2.56 9.78
N ALA A 179 1.22 -2.72 11.03
CA ALA A 179 2.29 -1.92 11.64
C ALA A 179 3.70 -2.47 11.37
N GLY A 180 3.82 -3.70 10.85
CA GLY A 180 5.10 -4.43 10.77
C GLY A 180 5.98 -4.12 9.55
N GLY A 181 5.63 -3.15 8.71
CA GLY A 181 6.49 -2.70 7.60
C GLY A 181 6.62 -3.69 6.44
N LEU A 182 7.85 -4.01 6.04
CA LEU A 182 8.21 -4.72 4.80
C LEU A 182 7.55 -6.11 4.61
N SER A 183 7.29 -6.46 3.34
CA SER A 183 6.60 -7.69 2.91
C SER A 183 7.30 -9.00 3.29
N ALA A 184 8.64 -9.00 3.42
CA ALA A 184 9.41 -10.20 3.75
C ALA A 184 9.11 -10.74 5.16
N MET A 185 8.79 -9.85 6.11
CA MET A 185 8.39 -10.26 7.46
C MET A 185 6.98 -10.87 7.48
N LEU A 186 6.07 -10.35 6.65
CA LEU A 186 4.70 -10.85 6.56
C LEU A 186 4.66 -12.29 6.04
N GLY A 187 5.42 -12.60 4.99
CA GLY A 187 5.48 -13.96 4.44
C GLY A 187 5.98 -15.00 5.44
N THR A 188 6.98 -14.64 6.25
CA THR A 188 7.53 -15.52 7.29
C THR A 188 6.51 -15.77 8.40
N ARG A 189 5.86 -14.71 8.89
CA ARG A 189 4.80 -14.81 9.91
C ARG A 189 3.60 -15.63 9.45
N LEU A 190 3.17 -15.45 8.19
CA LEU A 190 2.09 -16.24 7.61
C LEU A 190 2.44 -17.73 7.50
N ALA A 191 3.71 -18.07 7.26
CA ALA A 191 4.15 -19.45 7.24
C ALA A 191 4.16 -20.11 8.64
N GLU A 192 4.43 -19.32 9.70
CA GLU A 192 4.50 -19.81 11.09
C GLU A 192 3.13 -19.85 11.78
N GLU A 193 2.34 -18.79 11.64
CA GLU A 193 1.11 -18.54 12.42
C GLU A 193 -0.17 -18.72 11.59
N GLY A 194 -0.04 -18.82 10.27
CA GLY A 194 -1.16 -19.10 9.36
C GLY A 194 -2.25 -18.03 9.37
N VAL A 195 -3.50 -18.46 9.21
CA VAL A 195 -4.67 -17.57 9.13
C VAL A 195 -4.94 -16.87 10.47
N GLY A 196 -4.55 -17.49 11.60
CA GLY A 196 -4.70 -16.90 12.93
C GLY A 196 -4.03 -15.55 13.06
N PHE A 197 -2.87 -15.38 12.41
CA PHE A 197 -2.16 -14.09 12.35
C PHE A 197 -2.93 -13.03 11.57
N LEU A 198 -3.59 -13.37 10.46
CA LEU A 198 -4.43 -12.40 9.73
C LEU A 198 -5.61 -11.96 10.57
N LEU A 199 -6.23 -12.90 11.28
CA LEU A 199 -7.38 -12.63 12.16
C LEU A 199 -7.02 -11.81 13.40
N SER A 200 -5.75 -11.77 13.82
CA SER A 200 -5.31 -10.94 14.94
C SER A 200 -5.16 -9.46 14.58
N HIS A 201 -5.23 -9.10 13.30
CA HIS A 201 -5.09 -7.73 12.84
C HIS A 201 -6.45 -7.05 12.67
N PRO A 202 -6.61 -5.81 13.21
CA PRO A 202 -7.83 -5.05 13.01
C PRO A 202 -7.97 -4.60 11.56
N ARG A 203 -9.17 -4.23 11.16
CA ARG A 203 -9.42 -3.78 9.79
C ARG A 203 -8.86 -2.38 9.60
N ALA A 204 -8.34 -2.08 8.41
CA ALA A 204 -7.78 -0.77 8.12
C ALA A 204 -8.82 0.36 8.28
N VAL A 205 -10.10 0.07 7.99
CA VAL A 205 -11.21 1.04 8.14
C VAL A 205 -11.45 1.47 9.60
N GLU A 206 -11.10 0.62 10.57
CA GLU A 206 -11.29 0.89 12.00
C GLU A 206 -10.25 1.88 12.54
N HIS A 207 -9.15 2.09 11.82
CA HIS A 207 -8.07 2.98 12.24
C HIS A 207 -8.12 4.39 11.60
N GLY A 208 -9.10 4.64 10.71
CA GLY A 208 -9.19 5.89 9.96
C GLY A 208 -8.01 6.11 9.00
N ALA A 209 -8.02 7.21 8.24
CA ALA A 209 -6.88 7.57 7.39
C ALA A 209 -5.74 8.09 8.27
N PRO A 210 -4.59 7.39 8.38
CA PRO A 210 -3.52 7.82 9.27
C PRO A 210 -2.93 9.17 8.83
N ALA A 211 -2.55 9.97 9.82
CA ALA A 211 -1.85 11.24 9.63
C ALA A 211 -0.41 11.07 9.14
N ALA A 212 0.08 9.82 9.08
CA ALA A 212 1.45 9.51 8.66
C ALA A 212 1.69 9.81 7.18
N SER A 213 2.93 10.20 6.85
CA SER A 213 3.38 10.37 5.47
C SER A 213 3.54 9.03 4.75
N CYS A 214 3.72 7.93 5.49
CA CYS A 214 3.73 6.58 4.94
C CYS A 214 3.15 5.58 5.94
N TRP A 215 2.37 4.60 5.46
CA TRP A 215 1.85 3.50 6.27
C TRP A 215 1.60 2.27 5.41
N TRP A 216 1.38 1.12 6.07
CA TRP A 216 1.14 -0.15 5.40
C TRP A 216 -0.19 -0.77 5.81
N THR A 217 -0.83 -1.43 4.85
CA THR A 217 -2.00 -2.28 5.09
C THR A 217 -1.81 -3.63 4.39
N ILE A 218 -2.55 -4.64 4.84
CA ILE A 218 -2.61 -5.95 4.19
C ILE A 218 -3.93 -6.04 3.44
N LEU A 219 -3.86 -6.12 2.10
CA LEU A 219 -5.01 -6.39 1.26
C LEU A 219 -5.20 -7.89 1.12
N LEU A 220 -6.39 -8.37 1.47
CA LEU A 220 -6.83 -9.75 1.28
C LEU A 220 -7.84 -9.79 0.13
N GLU A 221 -7.59 -10.66 -0.85
CA GLU A 221 -8.55 -11.03 -1.89
C GLU A 221 -8.94 -12.51 -1.71
N CYS A 222 -10.19 -12.77 -1.38
CA CYS A 222 -10.70 -14.12 -1.16
C CYS A 222 -11.47 -14.59 -2.39
N SER A 223 -11.18 -15.82 -2.82
CA SER A 223 -11.80 -16.46 -3.98
C SER A 223 -12.35 -17.82 -3.61
N ALA A 224 -13.52 -18.17 -4.14
CA ALA A 224 -14.18 -19.45 -3.87
C ALA A 224 -14.96 -19.96 -5.08
N VAL A 225 -15.29 -21.25 -5.03
CA VAL A 225 -16.31 -21.85 -5.89
C VAL A 225 -17.46 -22.29 -4.99
N GLU A 226 -18.65 -21.72 -5.19
CA GLU A 226 -19.82 -21.97 -4.31
C GLU A 226 -20.18 -23.46 -4.22
N GLU A 227 -20.06 -24.17 -5.33
CA GLU A 227 -20.44 -25.57 -5.50
C GLU A 227 -19.43 -26.57 -4.90
N ASP A 228 -18.22 -26.11 -4.54
CA ASP A 228 -17.15 -26.93 -3.98
C ASP A 228 -16.66 -26.31 -2.66
N PRO A 229 -17.00 -26.87 -1.49
CA PRO A 229 -16.64 -26.29 -0.20
C PRO A 229 -15.14 -26.27 0.09
N ASP A 230 -14.36 -27.16 -0.51
CA ASP A 230 -12.90 -27.25 -0.31
C ASP A 230 -12.13 -26.29 -1.23
N ALA A 231 -12.79 -25.74 -2.25
CA ALA A 231 -12.24 -24.78 -3.19
C ALA A 231 -12.22 -23.35 -2.61
N ARG A 232 -11.28 -23.09 -1.70
CA ARG A 232 -11.11 -21.79 -1.01
C ARG A 232 -9.67 -21.29 -1.12
N TRP A 233 -9.52 -20.06 -1.59
CA TRP A 233 -8.21 -19.43 -1.79
C TRP A 233 -8.19 -18.00 -1.25
N VAL A 234 -7.04 -17.61 -0.71
CA VAL A 234 -6.78 -16.26 -0.23
C VAL A 234 -5.48 -15.76 -0.86
N SER A 235 -5.54 -14.60 -1.50
CA SER A 235 -4.37 -13.88 -1.97
C SER A 235 -4.07 -12.71 -1.04
N VAL A 236 -2.82 -12.60 -0.60
CA VAL A 236 -2.34 -11.63 0.39
C VAL A 236 -1.35 -10.68 -0.26
N PHE A 237 -1.62 -9.38 -0.13
CA PHE A 237 -0.80 -8.30 -0.66
C PHE A 237 -0.48 -7.30 0.46
N VAL A 238 0.70 -6.70 0.41
CA VAL A 238 1.00 -5.51 1.22
C VAL A 238 0.76 -4.28 0.35
N LEU A 239 0.00 -3.34 0.88
CA LEU A 239 -0.14 -2.01 0.30
C LEU A 239 0.76 -1.05 1.07
N THR A 240 1.63 -0.34 0.36
CA THR A 240 2.42 0.76 0.90
C THR A 240 1.77 2.06 0.46
N HIS A 241 1.22 2.79 1.41
CA HIS A 241 0.62 4.09 1.18
C HIS A 241 1.64 5.18 1.48
N GLN A 242 1.80 6.14 0.58
CA GLN A 242 2.66 7.30 0.75
C GLN A 242 1.87 8.57 0.44
N ARG A 243 1.75 9.45 1.41
CA ARG A 243 1.18 10.78 1.25
C ARG A 243 2.25 11.71 0.69
N ARG A 244 2.02 12.21 -0.53
CA ARG A 244 2.89 13.21 -1.18
C ARG A 244 2.61 14.61 -0.65
N ASP A 245 3.52 15.54 -0.92
CA ASP A 245 3.43 16.95 -0.49
C ASP A 245 2.15 17.67 -0.95
N ASN A 246 1.51 17.17 -2.02
CA ASN A 246 0.23 17.68 -2.53
C ASN A 246 -1.01 17.04 -1.86
N GLY A 247 -0.82 16.26 -0.79
CA GLY A 247 -1.88 15.54 -0.08
C GLY A 247 -2.41 14.30 -0.78
N ARG A 248 -1.96 13.97 -2.00
CA ARG A 248 -2.37 12.73 -2.69
C ARG A 248 -1.67 11.51 -2.09
N ILE A 249 -2.42 10.44 -1.92
CA ILE A 249 -1.92 9.16 -1.44
C ILE A 249 -1.55 8.32 -2.67
N ALA A 250 -0.28 7.96 -2.79
CA ALA A 250 0.19 6.96 -3.72
C ALA A 250 0.20 5.60 -3.02
N THR A 251 -0.40 4.59 -3.65
CA THR A 251 -0.44 3.23 -3.10
C THR A 251 0.36 2.30 -4.02
N GLU A 252 1.36 1.63 -3.46
CA GLU A 252 2.10 0.56 -4.13
C GLU A 252 1.64 -0.79 -3.60
N ARG A 253 1.39 -1.75 -4.50
CA ARG A 253 0.90 -3.09 -4.17
C ARG A 253 1.99 -4.13 -4.39
N THR A 254 2.33 -4.88 -3.35
CA THR A 254 3.32 -5.97 -3.41
C THR A 254 2.67 -7.30 -3.04
N ALA A 255 2.76 -8.29 -3.92
CA ALA A 255 2.23 -9.63 -3.65
C ALA A 255 3.12 -10.38 -2.64
N VAL A 256 2.49 -10.99 -1.63
CA VAL A 256 3.19 -11.81 -0.61
C VAL A 256 2.86 -13.28 -0.80
N LEU A 257 1.57 -13.60 -0.87
CA LEU A 257 1.07 -14.94 -1.18
C LEU A 257 -0.03 -14.83 -2.23
N ALA A 258 0.04 -15.63 -3.28
CA ALA A 258 -1.00 -15.72 -4.30
C ALA A 258 -1.70 -17.07 -4.16
N ASP A 259 -3.03 -17.03 -4.17
CA ASP A 259 -3.91 -18.20 -4.21
C ASP A 259 -3.58 -19.26 -3.15
N TRP A 260 -3.36 -18.81 -1.92
CA TRP A 260 -3.10 -19.70 -0.79
C TRP A 260 -4.37 -20.48 -0.44
N CYS A 261 -4.30 -21.81 -0.57
CA CYS A 261 -5.41 -22.70 -0.25
C CYS A 261 -5.61 -22.77 1.27
N VAL A 262 -6.82 -22.49 1.73
CA VAL A 262 -7.21 -22.44 3.14
C VAL A 262 -8.40 -23.37 3.40
N SER A 263 -8.59 -23.77 4.66
CA SER A 263 -9.75 -24.56 5.05
C SER A 263 -11.05 -23.77 4.88
N ALA A 264 -12.18 -24.46 4.68
CA ALA A 264 -13.50 -23.82 4.61
C ALA A 264 -13.83 -23.02 5.90
N GLU A 265 -13.39 -23.52 7.06
CA GLU A 265 -13.57 -22.86 8.36
C GLU A 265 -12.77 -21.56 8.45
N ASP A 266 -11.47 -21.61 8.13
CA ASP A 266 -10.60 -20.43 8.16
C ASP A 266 -11.04 -19.38 7.15
N TYR A 267 -11.50 -19.83 5.98
CA TYR A 267 -12.07 -18.96 4.97
C TYR A 267 -13.33 -18.26 5.46
N ALA A 268 -14.25 -18.98 6.11
CA ALA A 268 -15.46 -18.41 6.68
C ALA A 268 -15.13 -17.38 7.78
N ARG A 269 -14.14 -17.69 8.63
CA ARG A 269 -13.65 -16.76 9.67
C ARG A 269 -13.04 -15.49 9.07
N LEU A 270 -12.20 -15.62 8.03
CA LEU A 270 -11.63 -14.48 7.31
C LEU A 270 -12.70 -13.66 6.60
N SER A 271 -13.61 -14.31 5.88
CA SER A 271 -14.69 -13.62 5.19
C SER A 271 -15.63 -12.91 6.17
N ALA A 272 -15.89 -13.51 7.33
CA ALA A 272 -16.64 -12.86 8.40
C ALA A 272 -15.87 -11.69 9.00
N HIS A 273 -14.56 -11.80 9.23
CA HIS A 273 -13.72 -10.70 9.71
C HIS A 273 -13.70 -9.53 8.72
N LEU A 274 -13.57 -9.81 7.43
CA LEU A 274 -13.52 -8.79 6.38
C LEU A 274 -14.90 -8.19 6.06
N GLY A 275 -15.95 -9.00 6.14
CA GLY A 275 -17.33 -8.65 5.79
C GLY A 275 -18.20 -8.24 6.98
N ALA A 276 -17.72 -8.39 8.22
CA ALA A 276 -18.39 -7.85 9.39
C ALA A 276 -18.64 -6.37 9.13
N PRO A 277 -19.87 -5.86 9.33
CA PRO A 277 -20.02 -4.42 9.42
C PRO A 277 -19.02 -3.95 10.47
N ALA A 278 -18.22 -2.91 10.14
CA ALA A 278 -17.55 -2.15 11.19
C ALA A 278 -18.63 -1.89 12.24
N PRO A 279 -18.42 -2.21 13.54
CA PRO A 279 -19.48 -2.29 14.54
C PRO A 279 -20.50 -1.19 14.30
N SER A 280 -21.59 -1.58 13.64
CA SER A 280 -22.58 -0.64 13.13
C SER A 280 -23.55 -0.43 14.25
N ALA A 281 -23.87 0.84 14.46
CA ALA A 281 -24.71 1.43 15.48
C ALA A 281 -26.19 0.93 15.49
N ASP A 282 -26.45 -0.30 15.06
CA ASP A 282 -27.79 -0.88 14.88
C ASP A 282 -27.94 -2.22 15.63
N ALA A 283 -27.51 -2.26 16.89
CA ALA A 283 -28.15 -3.15 17.86
C ALA A 283 -29.39 -2.43 18.38
N GLU A 284 -30.56 -3.07 18.30
CA GLU A 284 -31.85 -2.50 18.71
C GLU A 284 -31.77 -1.77 20.08
N PRO A 285 -32.48 -0.63 20.21
CA PRO A 285 -32.26 0.31 21.30
C PRO A 285 -32.74 -0.28 22.62
N SER A 286 -31.80 -0.86 23.36
CA SER A 286 -31.79 -0.68 24.80
C SER A 286 -31.56 0.82 25.08
N ALA A 287 -31.90 1.30 26.26
CA ALA A 287 -31.78 2.72 26.64
C ALA A 287 -30.37 3.34 26.43
N GLY A 288 -29.34 2.56 26.06
CA GLY A 288 -28.04 3.05 25.60
C GLY A 288 -27.97 3.54 24.13
N GLY A 289 -28.96 3.25 23.27
CA GLY A 289 -28.91 3.62 21.85
C GLY A 289 -29.03 5.13 21.56
N GLU A 290 -29.76 5.87 22.40
CA GLU A 290 -29.83 7.33 22.30
C GLU A 290 -28.51 7.98 22.73
N GLU A 291 -27.92 7.52 23.84
CA GLU A 291 -26.61 8.01 24.32
C GLU A 291 -25.48 7.73 23.32
N GLU A 292 -25.46 6.55 22.70
CA GLU A 292 -24.49 6.19 21.67
C GLU A 292 -24.63 7.06 20.40
N GLY A 293 -25.86 7.36 19.98
CA GLY A 293 -26.13 8.25 18.85
C GLY A 293 -25.73 9.71 19.12
N GLU A 294 -26.00 10.21 20.33
CA GLU A 294 -25.56 11.54 20.77
C GLU A 294 -24.03 11.63 20.83
N PHE A 295 -23.36 10.60 21.37
CA PHE A 295 -21.90 10.55 21.42
C PHE A 295 -21.28 10.51 20.02
N ALA A 296 -21.82 9.69 19.12
CA ALA A 296 -21.36 9.63 17.72
C ALA A 296 -21.48 10.98 17.02
N THR A 297 -22.58 11.71 17.28
CA THR A 297 -22.78 13.06 16.74
C THR A 297 -21.76 14.05 17.33
N ALA A 298 -21.46 13.96 18.62
CA ALA A 298 -20.46 14.80 19.25
C ALA A 298 -19.04 14.50 18.73
N LEU A 299 -18.73 13.24 18.47
CA LEU A 299 -17.47 12.84 17.87
C LEU A 299 -17.34 13.38 16.44
N ALA A 300 -18.40 13.31 15.64
CA ALA A 300 -18.42 13.91 14.30
C ALA A 300 -18.21 15.45 14.35
N ASP A 301 -18.79 16.13 15.34
CA ASP A 301 -18.54 17.57 15.54
C ASP A 301 -17.06 17.83 15.90
N PHE A 302 -16.45 17.00 16.75
CA PHE A 302 -15.03 17.10 17.09
C PHE A 302 -14.12 16.88 15.87
N GLU A 303 -14.41 15.89 15.04
CA GLU A 303 -13.65 15.60 13.80
C GLU A 303 -13.74 16.73 12.77
N ASN A 304 -14.84 17.50 12.78
CA ASN A 304 -15.04 18.68 11.93
C ASN A 304 -14.53 20.00 12.57
N ASP A 305 -13.68 19.91 13.60
CA ASP A 305 -13.15 21.04 14.38
C ASP A 305 -14.23 21.92 15.05
N ALA A 306 -15.48 21.43 15.18
CA ALA A 306 -16.60 22.12 15.83
C ALA A 306 -16.61 21.86 17.35
N PHE A 307 -15.50 22.20 18.03
CA PHE A 307 -15.25 21.82 19.42
C PHE A 307 -16.30 22.31 20.44
N GLU A 308 -16.81 23.53 20.27
CA GLU A 308 -17.85 24.07 21.17
C GLU A 308 -19.19 23.33 21.00
N SER A 309 -19.53 22.93 19.77
CA SER A 309 -20.71 22.11 19.48
C SER A 309 -20.57 20.71 20.07
N ALA A 310 -19.39 20.08 19.91
CA ALA A 310 -19.08 18.79 20.52
C ALA A 310 -19.19 18.84 22.05
N LEU A 311 -18.70 19.91 22.70
CA LEU A 311 -18.82 20.11 24.14
C LEU A 311 -20.27 20.20 24.62
N LEU A 312 -21.11 20.96 23.91
CA LEU A 312 -22.52 21.09 24.25
C LEU A 312 -23.26 19.75 24.15
N ARG A 313 -22.92 18.92 23.16
CA ARG A 313 -23.54 17.60 22.98
C ARG A 313 -23.12 16.58 24.03
N VAL A 314 -21.87 16.66 24.48
CA VAL A 314 -21.33 15.72 25.46
C VAL A 314 -21.79 16.05 26.88
N GLU A 315 -22.26 17.26 27.15
CA GLU A 315 -22.63 17.72 28.51
C GLU A 315 -23.65 16.80 29.20
N GLY A 316 -24.67 16.34 28.47
CA GLY A 316 -25.67 15.39 28.99
C GLY A 316 -25.09 14.02 29.32
N LEU A 317 -24.11 13.56 28.53
CA LEU A 317 -23.48 12.25 28.63
C LEU A 317 -22.47 12.16 29.79
N LEU A 318 -21.98 13.28 30.31
CA LEU A 318 -21.09 13.32 31.48
C LEU A 318 -21.76 12.73 32.74
N ALA A 319 -23.09 12.74 32.79
CA ALA A 319 -23.90 12.19 33.87
C ALA A 319 -24.53 10.82 33.52
N SER A 320 -24.13 10.17 32.42
CA SER A 320 -24.64 8.85 32.03
C SER A 320 -24.41 7.81 33.13
N ASP A 321 -25.39 6.91 33.30
CA ASP A 321 -25.31 5.75 34.18
C ASP A 321 -24.39 4.65 33.62
N ASN A 322 -24.06 4.71 32.32
CA ASN A 322 -23.11 3.83 31.68
C ASN A 322 -21.68 4.35 31.88
N ALA A 323 -20.91 3.66 32.73
CA ALA A 323 -19.54 4.05 33.08
C ALA A 323 -18.60 4.18 31.87
N ALA A 324 -18.75 3.33 30.84
CA ALA A 324 -17.92 3.40 29.64
C ALA A 324 -18.25 4.65 28.81
N MET A 325 -19.55 4.88 28.56
CA MET A 325 -20.02 6.07 27.85
C MET A 325 -19.63 7.36 28.58
N GLN A 326 -19.79 7.38 29.89
CA GLN A 326 -19.39 8.50 30.73
C GLN A 326 -17.88 8.76 30.64
N ALA A 327 -17.03 7.71 30.64
CA ALA A 327 -15.59 7.87 30.49
C ALA A 327 -15.21 8.45 29.11
N ASP A 328 -15.86 7.99 28.05
CA ASP A 328 -15.63 8.48 26.69
C ASP A 328 -16.12 9.93 26.54
N ALA A 329 -17.26 10.28 27.14
CA ALA A 329 -17.76 11.64 27.25
C ALA A 329 -16.77 12.56 27.97
N TRP A 330 -16.25 12.17 29.14
CA TRP A 330 -15.22 12.94 29.84
C TRP A 330 -13.94 13.11 29.02
N ARG A 331 -13.51 12.05 28.30
CA ARG A 331 -12.32 12.11 27.44
C ARG A 331 -12.52 13.09 26.28
N LEU A 332 -13.65 13.00 25.58
CA LEU A 332 -13.97 13.90 24.46
C LEU A 332 -14.11 15.35 24.92
N SER A 333 -14.75 15.58 26.08
CA SER A 333 -14.85 16.90 26.70
C SER A 333 -13.48 17.50 27.00
N ALA A 334 -12.59 16.73 27.66
CA ALA A 334 -11.24 17.17 27.99
C ALA A 334 -10.40 17.49 26.73
N LEU A 335 -10.55 16.69 25.67
CA LEU A 335 -9.91 16.95 24.37
C LEU A 335 -10.42 18.24 23.73
N CYS A 336 -11.74 18.47 23.68
CA CYS A 336 -12.31 19.70 23.13
C CYS A 336 -11.84 20.94 23.92
N LEU A 337 -11.83 20.88 25.25
CA LEU A 337 -11.34 21.96 26.11
C LEU A 337 -9.85 22.23 25.90
N SER A 338 -9.06 21.18 25.67
CA SER A 338 -7.64 21.31 25.32
C SER A 338 -7.46 22.01 23.97
N ARG A 339 -8.25 21.62 22.95
CA ARG A 339 -8.20 22.23 21.60
C ARG A 339 -8.59 23.70 21.58
N THR A 340 -9.52 24.11 22.45
CA THR A 340 -9.93 25.52 22.59
C THR A 340 -9.05 26.33 23.54
N GLY A 341 -7.98 25.73 24.08
CA GLY A 341 -7.04 26.40 24.98
C GLY A 341 -7.57 26.64 26.39
N GLN A 342 -8.68 26.02 26.78
CA GLN A 342 -9.29 26.13 28.10
C GLN A 342 -8.63 25.16 29.10
N TRP A 343 -7.30 25.27 29.24
CA TRP A 343 -6.45 24.28 29.91
C TRP A 343 -6.86 23.96 31.35
N SER A 344 -7.30 24.96 32.13
CA SER A 344 -7.77 24.75 33.51
C SER A 344 -9.00 23.82 33.55
N ARG A 345 -9.97 24.04 32.67
CA ARG A 345 -11.17 23.19 32.57
C ARG A 345 -10.84 21.81 32.01
N ALA A 346 -9.92 21.73 31.04
CA ALA A 346 -9.44 20.46 30.51
C ALA A 346 -8.76 19.63 31.60
N TYR A 347 -7.96 20.27 32.46
CA TYR A 347 -7.30 19.61 33.58
C TYR A 347 -8.32 19.01 34.56
N ASP A 348 -9.35 19.77 34.93
CA ASP A 348 -10.42 19.27 35.79
C ASP A 348 -11.18 18.09 35.16
N ALA A 349 -11.47 18.15 33.85
CA ALA A 349 -12.12 17.06 33.12
C ALA A 349 -11.26 15.79 33.09
N TYR A 350 -9.96 15.90 32.78
CA TYR A 350 -9.03 14.77 32.84
C TYR A 350 -8.87 14.22 34.26
N ARG A 351 -8.97 15.07 35.29
CA ARG A 351 -8.87 14.64 36.69
C ARG A 351 -10.07 13.79 37.08
N VAL A 352 -11.28 14.22 36.72
CA VAL A 352 -12.50 13.43 36.92
C VAL A 352 -12.42 12.11 36.17
N LEU A 353 -11.92 12.12 34.93
CA LEU A 353 -11.71 10.89 34.16
C LEU A 353 -10.73 9.94 34.87
N PHE A 354 -9.59 10.45 35.34
CA PHE A 354 -8.57 9.67 36.03
C PHE A 354 -9.05 9.09 37.36
N GLU A 355 -9.82 9.84 38.13
CA GLU A 355 -10.42 9.38 39.39
C GLU A 355 -11.34 8.16 39.18
N ARG A 356 -11.96 8.04 38.00
CA ARG A 356 -12.84 6.92 37.63
C ARG A 356 -12.09 5.79 36.92
N HIS A 357 -11.18 6.15 36.02
CA HIS A 357 -10.42 5.24 35.16
C HIS A 357 -8.93 5.63 35.20
N PRO A 358 -8.20 5.17 36.23
CA PRO A 358 -6.78 5.48 36.33
C PRO A 358 -6.00 4.65 35.31
N ASP A 359 -5.43 5.32 34.31
CA ASP A 359 -4.59 4.72 33.28
C ASP A 359 -3.40 5.62 32.93
N ALA A 360 -2.36 5.03 32.34
CA ALA A 360 -1.13 5.75 31.99
C ALA A 360 -1.34 6.90 31.00
N HIS A 361 -2.25 6.75 30.05
CA HIS A 361 -2.52 7.75 29.03
C HIS A 361 -3.20 8.99 29.64
N THR A 362 -4.21 8.80 30.48
CA THR A 362 -4.94 9.86 31.18
C THR A 362 -4.02 10.58 32.17
N ALA A 363 -3.15 9.86 32.89
CA ALA A 363 -2.11 10.47 33.72
C ALA A 363 -1.13 11.32 32.90
N LEU A 364 -0.75 10.87 31.70
CA LEU A 364 0.09 11.67 30.80
C LEU A 364 -0.64 12.93 30.31
N GLN A 365 -1.94 12.86 30.01
CA GLN A 365 -2.73 14.04 29.66
C GLN A 365 -2.86 15.04 30.81
N LEU A 366 -2.99 14.56 32.05
CA LEU A 366 -2.92 15.40 33.26
C LEU A 366 -1.56 16.08 33.40
N ALA A 367 -0.47 15.37 33.11
CA ALA A 367 0.87 15.91 33.15
C ALA A 367 1.06 17.06 32.14
N THR A 368 0.71 16.82 30.87
CA THR A 368 0.86 17.83 29.82
C THR A 368 -0.06 19.02 30.05
N THR A 369 -1.31 18.77 30.46
CA THR A 369 -2.29 19.84 30.68
C THR A 369 -1.93 20.70 31.90
N ALA A 370 -1.39 20.11 32.98
CA ALA A 370 -0.86 20.88 34.11
C ALA A 370 0.31 21.79 33.68
N VAL A 371 1.21 21.30 32.82
CA VAL A 371 2.26 22.15 32.23
C VAL A 371 1.65 23.27 31.38
N MET A 372 0.62 22.98 30.57
CA MET A 372 -0.10 23.99 29.78
C MET A 372 -0.81 25.05 30.65
N CYS A 373 -1.21 24.70 31.88
CA CYS A 373 -1.68 25.65 32.90
C CYS A 373 -0.56 26.49 33.54
N GLY A 374 0.71 26.24 33.20
CA GLY A 374 1.88 26.87 33.81
C GLY A 374 2.31 26.22 35.14
N GLU A 375 1.70 25.11 35.54
CA GLU A 375 1.94 24.43 36.81
C GLU A 375 2.98 23.31 36.66
N VAL A 376 4.22 23.69 36.33
CA VAL A 376 5.33 22.77 36.02
C VAL A 376 5.47 21.64 37.04
N ALA A 377 5.59 21.96 38.33
CA ALA A 377 5.80 20.95 39.38
C ALA A 377 4.67 19.92 39.46
N ARG A 378 3.42 20.34 39.20
CA ARG A 378 2.27 19.43 39.17
C ARG A 378 2.32 18.53 37.93
N GLY A 379 2.70 19.10 36.79
CA GLY A 379 2.92 18.34 35.57
C GLY A 379 3.99 17.25 35.73
N GLU A 380 5.10 17.56 36.38
CA GLU A 380 6.16 16.58 36.66
C GLU A 380 5.69 15.45 37.59
N GLN A 381 4.91 15.78 38.63
CA GLN A 381 4.32 14.77 39.53
C GLN A 381 3.41 13.80 38.76
N TRP A 382 2.54 14.33 37.89
CA TRP A 382 1.69 13.50 37.05
C TRP A 382 2.48 12.68 36.03
N PHE A 383 3.59 13.20 35.50
CA PHE A 383 4.45 12.44 34.60
C PHE A 383 5.09 11.24 35.30
N VAL A 384 5.52 11.41 36.56
CA VAL A 384 6.01 10.29 37.39
C VAL A 384 4.91 9.26 37.62
N THR A 385 3.67 9.69 37.87
CA THR A 385 2.51 8.79 37.98
C THR A 385 2.26 8.06 36.67
N ALA A 386 2.30 8.75 35.54
CA ALA A 386 2.12 8.16 34.21
C ALA A 386 3.23 7.13 33.92
N GLU A 387 4.49 7.43 34.22
CA GLU A 387 5.60 6.46 34.11
C GLU A 387 5.36 5.21 34.97
N ALA A 388 4.87 5.39 36.20
CA ALA A 388 4.65 4.28 37.12
C ALA A 388 3.52 3.35 36.63
N LEU A 389 2.41 3.92 36.15
CA LEU A 389 1.30 3.15 35.56
C LEU A 389 1.74 2.46 34.26
N ASN A 390 2.46 3.18 33.41
CA ASN A 390 2.88 2.66 32.11
C ASN A 390 3.89 1.51 32.21
N ARG A 391 4.69 1.43 33.29
CA ARG A 391 5.56 0.27 33.55
C ARG A 391 4.76 -1.02 33.75
N ALA A 392 3.53 -0.95 34.24
CA ALA A 392 2.66 -2.10 34.41
C ALA A 392 1.82 -2.36 33.15
N GLU A 393 1.27 -1.31 32.55
CA GLU A 393 0.32 -1.40 31.44
C GLU A 393 0.96 -1.55 30.06
N ASN A 394 2.16 -0.99 29.87
CA ASN A 394 2.82 -0.80 28.56
C ASN A 394 1.90 -0.16 27.51
N ALA A 395 1.01 0.75 27.93
CA ALA A 395 -0.02 1.35 27.08
C ALA A 395 0.52 2.44 26.15
N VAL A 396 1.53 3.20 26.58
CA VAL A 396 2.10 4.32 25.83
C VAL A 396 3.58 4.06 25.59
N PRO A 397 4.08 4.06 24.33
CA PRO A 397 5.51 3.92 24.09
C PRO A 397 6.30 5.05 24.76
N TRP A 398 7.46 4.70 25.32
CA TRP A 398 8.25 5.61 26.14
C TRP A 398 8.68 6.89 25.41
N ALA A 399 9.04 6.76 24.12
CA ALA A 399 9.38 7.91 23.28
C ALA A 399 8.21 8.91 23.17
N ASP A 400 6.97 8.44 22.99
CA ASP A 400 5.81 9.32 22.88
C ASP A 400 5.56 10.07 24.18
N MET A 401 5.72 9.42 25.35
CA MET A 401 5.57 10.09 26.64
C MET A 401 6.52 11.29 26.75
N LEU A 402 7.80 11.08 26.42
CA LEU A 402 8.82 12.13 26.44
C LEU A 402 8.49 13.26 25.44
N ILE A 403 8.06 12.91 24.23
CA ILE A 403 7.70 13.88 23.19
C ILE A 403 6.48 14.71 23.62
N SER A 404 5.47 14.09 24.21
CA SER A 404 4.26 14.77 24.69
C SER A 404 4.58 15.79 25.78
N ILE A 405 5.36 15.42 26.80
CA ILE A 405 5.71 16.35 27.89
C ILE A 405 6.67 17.45 27.42
N LEU A 406 7.64 17.13 26.55
CA LEU A 406 8.53 18.12 25.94
C LEU A 406 7.76 19.12 25.08
N SER A 407 6.75 18.66 24.35
CA SER A 407 5.88 19.54 23.56
C SER A 407 5.13 20.52 24.46
N ALA A 408 4.59 20.07 25.60
CA ALA A 408 3.93 20.96 26.57
C ALA A 408 4.89 22.00 27.17
N PHE A 409 6.12 21.59 27.52
CA PHE A 409 7.15 22.54 27.97
C PHE A 409 7.52 23.55 26.90
N ALA A 410 7.61 23.12 25.63
CA ALA A 410 7.90 24.01 24.52
C ALA A 410 6.78 25.04 24.29
N SER A 411 5.53 24.59 24.29
CA SER A 411 4.35 25.45 24.11
C SER A 411 4.20 26.53 25.18
N THR A 412 4.71 26.27 26.39
CA THR A 412 4.70 27.22 27.51
C THR A 412 6.03 27.94 27.73
N ALA A 413 7.00 27.75 26.83
CA ALA A 413 8.35 28.30 26.93
C ALA A 413 9.09 27.95 28.24
N GLN A 414 8.74 26.84 28.87
CA GLN A 414 9.35 26.32 30.09
C GLN A 414 10.61 25.48 29.79
N TRP A 415 11.52 26.06 29.01
CA TRP A 415 12.67 25.38 28.41
C TRP A 415 13.60 24.70 29.44
N ARG A 416 13.89 25.37 30.55
CA ARG A 416 14.78 24.80 31.59
C ARG A 416 14.16 23.58 32.27
N ALA A 417 12.84 23.60 32.51
CA ALA A 417 12.14 22.49 33.15
C ALA A 417 12.07 21.25 32.24
N GLY A 418 12.04 21.43 30.92
CA GLY A 418 12.03 20.32 29.97
C GLY A 418 13.39 19.61 29.79
N LEU A 419 14.51 20.21 30.22
CA LEU A 419 15.85 19.67 29.96
C LEU A 419 16.05 18.22 30.47
N PRO A 420 15.62 17.82 31.68
CA PRO A 420 15.78 16.44 32.14
C PRO A 420 15.09 15.42 31.24
N TYR A 421 13.92 15.76 30.68
CA TYR A 421 13.18 14.91 29.75
C TYR A 421 13.85 14.87 28.37
N LEU A 422 14.44 15.98 27.94
CA LEU A 422 15.22 16.04 26.71
C LEU A 422 16.49 15.17 26.81
N VAL A 423 17.15 15.14 27.97
CA VAL A 423 18.29 14.24 28.22
C VAL A 423 17.85 12.77 28.13
N LYS A 424 16.70 12.41 28.69
CA LYS A 424 16.13 11.06 28.54
C LYS A 424 15.84 10.72 27.06
N LEU A 425 15.30 11.66 26.28
CA LEU A 425 15.03 11.46 24.85
C LEU A 425 16.34 11.30 24.06
N ARG A 426 17.35 12.12 24.36
CA ARG A 426 18.68 12.01 23.76
C ARG A 426 19.29 10.63 23.97
N GLN A 427 19.17 10.07 25.17
CA GLN A 427 19.69 8.73 25.49
C GLN A 427 19.05 7.64 24.62
N LEU A 428 17.80 7.80 24.15
CA LEU A 428 17.19 6.87 23.20
C LEU A 428 17.92 6.86 21.85
N TYR A 429 18.38 8.02 21.37
CA TYR A 429 19.23 8.07 20.17
C TYR A 429 20.61 7.46 20.41
N GLU A 430 21.19 7.66 21.60
CA GLU A 430 22.51 7.11 21.94
C GLU A 430 22.50 5.58 22.13
N CYS A 431 21.35 5.03 22.50
CA CYS A 431 21.12 3.59 22.56
C CYS A 431 20.64 3.01 21.22
N SER A 432 20.25 3.88 20.28
CA SER A 432 19.83 3.48 18.95
C SER A 432 21.03 3.03 18.13
N GLN A 433 20.98 1.81 17.60
CA GLN A 433 22.06 1.30 16.75
C GLN A 433 22.07 1.92 15.34
N SER A 434 20.99 2.60 14.96
CA SER A 434 20.88 3.31 13.68
C SER A 434 20.11 4.62 13.83
N THR A 435 20.51 5.62 13.05
CA THR A 435 19.79 6.90 12.92
C THR A 435 19.15 7.07 11.55
N ASP A 436 19.01 5.98 10.79
CA ASP A 436 18.22 5.97 9.56
C ASP A 436 16.77 6.38 9.84
N ASP A 437 16.20 7.22 8.97
CA ASP A 437 14.85 7.77 9.17
C ASP A 437 13.79 6.67 9.27
N THR A 438 13.95 5.57 8.52
CA THR A 438 13.04 4.41 8.59
C THR A 438 13.12 3.77 9.97
N PHE A 439 14.35 3.60 10.49
CA PHE A 439 14.56 3.00 11.81
C PHE A 439 14.00 3.89 12.93
N LEU A 440 14.29 5.19 12.89
CA LEU A 440 13.79 6.15 13.87
C LEU A 440 12.26 6.21 13.87
N PHE A 441 11.64 6.19 12.69
CA PHE A 441 10.19 6.12 12.54
C PHE A 441 9.59 4.86 13.19
N MET A 442 10.17 3.68 12.93
CA MET A 442 9.72 2.43 13.56
C MET A 442 9.84 2.46 15.09
N GLN A 443 10.86 3.14 15.62
CA GLN A 443 11.05 3.32 17.08
C GLN A 443 10.23 4.49 17.67
N ARG A 444 9.39 5.16 16.86
CA ARG A 444 8.61 6.34 17.24
C ARG A 444 9.47 7.49 17.78
N LEU A 445 10.72 7.56 17.32
CA LEU A 445 11.62 8.68 17.59
C LEU A 445 11.49 9.73 16.47
N PRO A 446 11.59 11.03 16.80
CA PRO A 446 11.73 12.07 15.78
C PRO A 446 12.94 11.80 14.88
N PHE A 447 12.92 12.29 13.64
CA PHE A 447 14.13 12.30 12.83
C PHE A 447 15.22 13.12 13.52
N LEU A 448 16.47 12.70 13.32
CA LEU A 448 17.62 13.25 14.05
C LEU A 448 17.74 14.77 13.85
N GLN A 449 17.52 15.26 12.62
CA GLN A 449 17.47 16.69 12.34
C GLN A 449 16.36 17.42 13.12
N SER A 450 15.14 16.84 13.18
CA SER A 450 14.03 17.44 13.94
C SER A 450 14.32 17.48 15.44
N PHE A 451 15.01 16.46 15.96
CA PHE A 451 15.49 16.46 17.33
C PHE A 451 16.46 17.62 17.57
N PHE A 452 17.46 17.83 16.71
CA PHE A 452 18.39 18.96 16.83
C PHE A 452 17.68 20.32 16.85
N ASP A 453 16.77 20.54 15.89
CA ASP A 453 16.05 21.80 15.77
C ASP A 453 15.19 22.11 16.99
N LYS A 454 14.43 21.10 17.46
CA LYS A 454 13.49 21.27 18.58
C LYS A 454 14.15 21.24 19.95
N SER A 455 15.32 20.62 20.07
CA SER A 455 16.07 20.54 21.33
C SER A 455 16.90 21.80 21.62
N LEU A 456 17.27 22.56 20.58
CA LEU A 456 18.13 23.74 20.71
C LEU A 456 17.62 24.81 21.71
N PRO A 457 16.34 25.18 21.74
CA PRO A 457 15.82 26.14 22.72
C PRO A 457 15.97 25.65 24.17
N PHE A 458 15.80 24.35 24.42
CA PHE A 458 15.94 23.75 25.76
C PHE A 458 17.38 23.85 26.27
N VAL A 459 18.34 23.43 25.44
CA VAL A 459 19.76 23.43 25.85
C VAL A 459 20.31 24.85 25.99
N ARG A 460 19.94 25.77 25.10
CA ARG A 460 20.35 27.20 25.20
C ARG A 460 19.76 27.91 26.40
N ALA A 461 18.57 27.52 26.85
CA ALA A 461 17.99 28.11 28.04
C ALA A 461 18.77 27.75 29.31
N ALA A 462 19.44 26.60 29.33
CA ALA A 462 20.08 26.05 30.52
C ALA A 462 21.62 26.15 30.53
N MET A 463 22.24 26.30 29.36
CA MET A 463 23.69 26.14 29.18
C MET A 463 24.30 27.29 28.36
N GLY A 464 25.59 27.56 28.54
CA GLY A 464 26.33 28.50 27.68
C GLY A 464 26.57 27.94 26.27
N GLU A 465 26.91 28.78 25.29
CA GLU A 465 27.08 28.32 23.88
C GLU A 465 28.15 27.22 23.74
N ASP A 466 29.28 27.31 24.45
CA ASP A 466 30.31 26.24 24.43
C ASP A 466 29.80 24.92 25.02
N GLU A 467 28.97 25.00 26.05
CA GLU A 467 28.34 23.83 26.68
C GLU A 467 27.26 23.22 25.78
N VAL A 468 26.51 24.04 25.02
CA VAL A 468 25.54 23.55 24.02
C VAL A 468 26.26 22.75 22.94
N VAL A 469 27.39 23.25 22.42
CA VAL A 469 28.21 22.52 21.44
C VAL A 469 28.72 21.22 22.04
N ALA A 470 29.24 21.25 23.28
CA ALA A 470 29.71 20.05 23.98
C ALA A 470 28.57 19.04 24.21
N TRP A 471 27.36 19.52 24.52
CA TRP A 471 26.20 18.68 24.74
C TRP A 471 25.86 17.86 23.49
N TYR A 472 25.70 18.49 22.33
CA TYR A 472 25.45 17.76 21.08
C TYR A 472 26.63 16.85 20.69
N ALA A 473 27.87 17.34 20.84
CA ALA A 473 29.07 16.59 20.46
C ALA A 473 29.24 15.27 21.24
N ALA A 474 28.73 15.19 22.46
CA ALA A 474 28.78 13.98 23.27
C ALA A 474 27.96 12.81 22.67
N MET A 475 27.00 13.06 21.76
CA MET A 475 26.29 11.99 21.04
C MET A 475 27.17 11.29 20.01
N ARG A 476 28.23 11.95 19.51
CA ARG A 476 28.98 11.51 18.31
C ARG A 476 29.46 10.06 18.38
N GLY A 477 29.94 9.62 19.55
CA GLY A 477 30.47 8.26 19.75
C GLY A 477 29.40 7.17 19.68
N HIS A 478 28.12 7.54 19.74
CA HIS A 478 26.99 6.63 19.81
C HIS A 478 26.17 6.55 18.52
N LEU A 479 26.39 7.47 17.58
CA LEU A 479 25.64 7.50 16.32
C LEU A 479 26.33 6.65 15.24
N ASP A 480 25.56 6.15 14.29
CA ASP A 480 26.06 5.53 13.05
C ASP A 480 26.69 6.57 12.10
N ASP A 481 27.23 6.12 10.96
CA ASP A 481 27.93 7.00 10.01
C ASP A 481 27.04 8.15 9.51
N GLY A 482 25.79 7.85 9.17
CA GLY A 482 24.81 8.86 8.74
C GLY A 482 24.51 9.89 9.83
N GLY A 483 24.26 9.43 11.05
CA GLY A 483 23.99 10.31 12.19
C GLY A 483 25.19 11.18 12.56
N ARG A 484 26.42 10.64 12.48
CA ARG A 484 27.65 11.42 12.68
C ARG A 484 27.79 12.54 11.65
N GLN A 485 27.46 12.28 10.39
CA GLN A 485 27.52 13.30 9.34
C GLN A 485 26.49 14.42 9.58
N GLN A 486 25.25 14.06 9.95
CA GLN A 486 24.22 15.06 10.30
C GLN A 486 24.62 15.89 11.52
N LEU A 487 25.13 15.26 12.57
CA LEU A 487 25.62 15.93 13.77
C LEU A 487 26.76 16.91 13.45
N ASP A 488 27.69 16.54 12.57
CA ASP A 488 28.80 17.40 12.18
C ASP A 488 28.35 18.63 11.41
N ALA A 489 27.40 18.46 10.48
CA ALA A 489 26.77 19.57 9.78
C ALA A 489 26.09 20.52 10.78
N TRP A 490 25.34 19.96 11.73
CA TRP A 490 24.68 20.72 12.80
C TRP A 490 25.65 21.53 13.66
N LEU A 491 26.70 20.88 14.18
CA LEU A 491 27.73 21.53 15.01
C LEU A 491 28.48 22.64 14.26
N ASN A 492 28.75 22.43 12.98
CA ASN A 492 29.36 23.46 12.14
C ASN A 492 28.43 24.67 11.96
N GLY A 493 27.13 24.43 11.76
CA GLY A 493 26.11 25.49 11.71
C GLY A 493 26.05 26.30 13.01
N LEU A 494 26.03 25.63 14.17
CA LEU A 494 26.04 26.29 15.48
C LEU A 494 27.27 27.20 15.66
N ARG A 495 28.46 26.73 15.30
CA ARG A 495 29.72 27.51 15.41
C ARG A 495 29.78 28.68 14.43
N ALA A 496 29.19 28.53 13.25
CA ALA A 496 29.14 29.59 12.24
C ALA A 496 28.11 30.68 12.55
N GLY A 497 27.23 30.48 13.54
CA GLY A 497 26.08 31.36 13.77
C GLY A 497 25.03 31.33 12.65
N CYS A 498 25.22 30.46 11.65
CA CYS A 498 24.29 30.24 10.55
C CYS A 498 23.42 29.02 10.88
N ARG A 499 22.09 29.20 10.89
CA ARG A 499 21.18 28.04 10.88
C ARG A 499 21.44 27.24 9.60
N PRO A 500 21.79 25.94 9.66
CA PRO A 500 21.63 25.10 8.48
C PRO A 500 20.13 25.07 8.14
N GLN A 501 19.81 25.36 6.89
CA GLN A 501 18.44 25.30 6.36
C GLN A 501 17.98 23.86 6.18
#